data_AF-A0A527WFX8-F1
#
_entry.id   AF-A0A527WFX8-F1
#
_cell.length_a   1.000
_cell.length_b   1.000
_cell.length_c   1.000
_cell.angle_alpha   90.00
_cell.angle_beta   90.00
_cell.angle_gamma   90.00
#
_symmetry.space_group_name_H-M   'P 1'
#
loop_
_entity.id
_entity.type
_entity.pdbx_description
1 polymer ?
#
loop_
_entity_poly.entity_id
_entity_poly.type
_entity_poly.pdbx_seq_one_letter_code
_entity_poly.pdbx_strand_id
1 'polypeptide(L)' 'MTQAKNGDTVRINYTGRLVDGTQFDSSGNEPLQFTLGEGQVIPGLETHVEGMEVG' A
#
# COMPACT_ATOMS: atom_id res chain seq x y z
N MET A 1 -8.65 12.58 11.57
CA MET A 1 -7.84 12.04 10.47
C MET A 1 -8.18 10.56 10.40
N THR A 2 -8.49 10.03 9.21
CA THR A 2 -8.90 8.63 9.07
C THR A 2 -7.64 7.79 8.89
N GLN A 3 -7.33 6.96 9.88
CA GLN A 3 -6.19 6.06 9.86
C GLN A 3 -6.63 4.72 9.26
N ALA A 4 -5.83 4.15 8.36
CA ALA A 4 -6.08 2.83 7.79
C ALA A 4 -5.90 1.73 8.85
N LYS A 5 -6.86 0.80 8.93
CA LYS A 5 -6.87 -0.34 9.86
C LYS A 5 -7.34 -1.62 9.16
N ASN A 6 -7.08 -2.77 9.78
CA ASN A 6 -7.49 -4.07 9.23
C ASN A 6 -8.99 -4.11 8.93
N GLY A 7 -9.33 -4.64 7.75
CA GLY A 7 -10.68 -4.70 7.19
C GLY A 7 -11.07 -3.48 6.35
N ASP A 8 -10.28 -2.41 6.35
CA ASP A 8 -10.55 -1.26 5.49
C ASP A 8 -10.10 -1.53 4.06
N THR A 9 -10.90 -1.09 3.10
CA THR A 9 -10.51 -1.03 1.68
C THR A 9 -9.72 0.25 1.46
N VAL A 10 -8.44 0.12 1.15
CA VAL A 10 -7.53 1.24 0.92
C VAL A 10 -7.20 1.37 -0.56
N ARG A 11 -6.92 2.59 -1.01
CA ARG A 11 -6.41 2.88 -2.34
C ARG A 11 -5.14 3.70 -2.19
N ILE A 12 -4.02 3.17 -2.68
CA ILE A 12 -2.72 3.83 -2.56
C ILE A 12 -2.07 4.02 -3.92
N ASN A 13 -1.40 5.16 -4.08
CA ASN A 13 -0.40 5.33 -5.11
C ASN A 13 0.95 4.93 -4.53
N TYR A 14 1.66 4.00 -5.17
CA TYR A 14 2.93 3.51 -4.67
C TYR A 14 3.92 3.28 -5.81
N THR A 15 5.21 3.30 -5.46
CA THR A 15 6.30 2.95 -6.36
C THR A 15 7.28 2.08 -5.59
N GLY A 16 7.32 0.80 -5.91
CA GLY A 16 8.26 -0.16 -5.36
C GLY A 16 9.61 -0.02 -6.04
N ARG A 17 10.66 0.22 -5.25
CA ARG A 17 12.05 0.26 -5.71
C ARG A 17 12.89 -0.75 -4.93
N LEU A 18 13.79 -1.42 -5.64
CA LEU A 18 14.84 -2.23 -5.06
C LEU A 18 15.86 -1.32 -4.35
N VAL A 19 16.73 -1.92 -3.53
CA VAL A 19 17.74 -1.19 -2.75
C VAL A 19 18.73 -0.43 -3.65
N ASP A 20 18.96 -0.92 -4.86
CA ASP A 20 19.78 -0.27 -5.89
C ASP A 20 19.07 0.90 -6.60
N GLY A 21 17.81 1.18 -6.28
CA GLY A 21 16.99 2.22 -6.88
C GLY A 21 16.17 1.76 -8.10
N THR A 22 16.34 0.52 -8.56
CA THR A 22 15.60 -0.04 -9.70
C THR A 22 14.13 -0.17 -9.33
N GLN A 23 13.24 0.42 -10.11
CA GLN A 23 11.80 0.24 -9.92
C GLN A 23 11.39 -1.17 -10.33
N PHE A 24 10.78 -1.92 -9.40
CA PHE A 24 10.24 -3.25 -9.69
C PHE A 24 8.73 -3.24 -9.87
N ASP A 25 8.03 -2.28 -9.26
CA ASP A 25 6.58 -2.16 -9.35
C ASP A 25 6.11 -0.71 -9.15
N SER A 26 4.94 -0.37 -9.67
CA SER A 26 4.27 0.90 -9.38
C SER A 26 2.78 0.82 -9.70
N SER A 27 1.96 1.53 -8.94
CA SER A 27 0.55 1.75 -9.28
C SER A 27 0.36 2.55 -10.59
N GLY A 28 1.40 3.24 -11.07
CA GLY A 28 1.31 4.05 -12.28
C GLY A 28 0.23 5.13 -12.15
N ASN A 29 -0.75 5.13 -13.07
CA ASN A 29 -1.88 6.05 -13.04
C ASN A 29 -3.10 5.54 -12.27
N GLU A 30 -3.12 4.26 -11.90
CA GLU A 30 -4.29 3.61 -11.31
C GLU A 30 -3.97 3.17 -9.89
N PRO A 31 -4.60 3.76 -8.85
CA PRO A 31 -4.30 3.42 -7.47
C PRO A 31 -4.52 1.93 -7.21
N LEU A 32 -3.58 1.30 -6.49
CA LEU A 32 -3.76 -0.07 -6.06
C LEU A 32 -4.83 -0.09 -4.96
N GLN A 33 -5.90 -0.84 -5.21
CA GLN A 33 -6.94 -1.11 -4.24
C GLN A 33 -6.74 -2.48 -3.61
N PHE A 34 -6.72 -2.54 -2.29
CA PHE A 34 -6.70 -3.81 -1.55
C PHE A 34 -7.39 -3.64 -0.18
N THR A 35 -7.74 -4.75 0.44
CA THR A 35 -8.26 -4.78 1.81
C THR A 35 -7.14 -5.09 2.79
N LEU A 36 -6.96 -4.21 3.77
CA LEU A 36 -5.86 -4.31 4.74
C LEU A 36 -6.07 -5.50 5.68
N GLY A 37 -5.07 -6.36 5.82
CA GLY A 37 -5.10 -7.52 6.72
C GLY A 37 -5.69 -8.79 6.11
N GLU A 38 -6.03 -8.79 4.83
CA GLU A 38 -6.45 -10.00 4.10
C GLU A 38 -5.30 -10.74 3.41
N GLY A 39 -4.07 -10.19 3.46
CA GLY A 39 -2.92 -10.80 2.80
C GLY A 39 -3.01 -10.75 1.27
N GLN A 40 -3.75 -9.76 0.73
CA GLN A 40 -3.87 -9.55 -0.71
C GLN A 40 -2.61 -8.94 -1.34
N VAL A 41 -1.76 -8.32 -0.51
CA VAL A 41 -0.49 -7.72 -0.91
C VAL A 41 0.65 -8.25 -0.05
N ILE A 42 1.89 -7.89 -0.39
CA ILE A 42 3.04 -8.31 0.41
C ILE A 42 2.93 -7.79 1.86
N PRO A 43 3.28 -8.60 2.88
CA PRO A 43 3.10 -8.21 4.29
C PRO A 43 3.79 -6.88 4.64
N GLY A 44 4.96 -6.61 4.04
CA GLY A 44 5.67 -5.35 4.24
C GLY A 44 4.88 -4.12 3.76
N LEU A 45 4.06 -4.26 2.72
CA LEU A 45 3.18 -3.19 2.25
C LEU A 45 1.99 -3.02 3.19
N GLU A 46 1.36 -4.11 3.65
CA GLU A 46 0.27 -4.03 4.62
C GLU A 46 0.72 -3.35 5.91
N THR A 47 1.83 -3.78 6.51
CA THR A 47 2.37 -3.16 7.73
C THR A 47 2.76 -1.70 7.53
N HIS A 48 3.18 -1.30 6.32
CA HIS A 48 3.50 0.09 6.06
C HIS A 48 2.25 0.97 5.93
N VAL A 49 1.18 0.43 5.35
CA VAL A 49 -0.10 1.12 5.20
C VAL A 49 -0.89 1.12 6.50
N GLU A 50 -0.73 0.10 7.33
CA GLU A 50 -1.29 0.04 8.67
C GLU A 50 -0.84 1.27 9.47
N GLY A 51 -1.80 2.10 9.84
CA GLY A 51 -1.52 3.31 10.57
C GLY A 51 -1.24 4.57 9.74
N MET A 52 -1.23 4.48 8.41
CA MET A 52 -1.18 5.67 7.54
C MET A 52 -2.49 6.45 7.61
N GLU A 53 -2.37 7.78 7.52
CA GLU A 53 -3.52 8.67 7.41
C GLU A 53 -3.87 8.93 5.95
N VAL A 54 -5.16 8.98 5.63
CA VAL A 54 -5.63 9.38 4.30
C VAL A 54 -5.27 10.86 4.06
N GLY A 55 -4.58 11.16 2.95
CA GLY A 55 -4.15 12.50 2.56
C GLY A 55 -3.98 12.67 1.06
#